data_AF-A0A5C6AC65-F1
#
_entry.id   AF-A0A5C6AC65-F1
#
_cell.length_a   1.000
_cell.length_b   1.000
_cell.length_c   1.000
_cell.angle_alpha   90.00
_cell.angle_beta   90.00
_cell.angle_gamma   90.00
#
_symmetry.space_group_name_H-M   'P 1'
#
loop_
_entity.id
_entity.type
_entity.pdbx_description
1 polymer ?
#
loop_
_entity_poly.entity_id
_entity_poly.type
_entity_poly.pdbx_seq_one_letter_code
_entity_poly.pdbx_strand_id
1 'polypeptide(L)'
;MFALSNLSRHRLQLEGASREAEGYLELGMSAQALGSLQRRGKLVHADAHACYLMGEAFRELDRHSEAVIPLRRSVELDPTPTEAWLALGWCYKRSGRLDEAIWSLEQAIRRTPGDALLNYNLACYYSLAGRNLDALRRLKRAFDLDASFRSMVTGEPDFAPLRDDPAFRMLLAATAS
;
A
#
# COMPACT_ATOMS: atom_id res chain seq x y z
N MET A 1 -24.02 34.22 6.61
CA MET A 1 -22.86 34.13 7.51
C MET A 1 -22.71 32.73 8.14
N PHE A 2 -23.71 32.23 8.90
CA PHE A 2 -23.63 30.95 9.65
C PHE A 2 -23.13 29.68 8.91
N ALA A 3 -23.43 29.51 7.62
CA ALA A 3 -22.99 28.32 6.88
C ALA A 3 -21.46 28.21 6.76
N LEU A 4 -20.78 29.34 6.49
CA LEU A 4 -19.32 29.38 6.34
C LEU A 4 -18.59 29.08 7.65
N SER A 5 -19.13 29.53 8.79
CA SER A 5 -18.58 29.26 10.12
C SER A 5 -18.75 27.81 10.59
N ASN A 6 -19.74 27.08 10.07
CA ASN A 6 -19.88 25.64 10.34
C ASN A 6 -18.93 24.81 9.46
N LEU A 7 -18.78 25.18 8.18
CA LEU A 7 -17.82 24.54 7.27
C LEU A 7 -16.37 24.68 7.77
N SER A 8 -15.95 25.87 8.20
CA SER A 8 -14.60 26.07 8.76
C SER A 8 -14.40 25.31 10.07
N ARG A 9 -15.41 25.27 10.96
CA ARG A 9 -15.36 24.47 12.19
C ARG A 9 -15.22 22.98 11.92
N HIS A 10 -15.99 22.41 11.00
CA HIS A 10 -15.90 20.99 10.66
C HIS A 10 -14.57 20.63 10.00
N ARG A 11 -14.04 21.52 9.15
CA ARG A 11 -12.69 21.38 8.58
C ARG A 11 -11.62 21.35 9.66
N LEU A 12 -11.59 22.32 10.58
CA LEU A 12 -10.64 22.35 11.70
C LEU A 12 -10.76 21.12 12.62
N GLN A 13 -11.97 20.61 12.84
CA GLN A 13 -12.21 19.37 13.59
C GLN A 13 -11.71 18.11 12.87
N LEU A 14 -11.68 18.10 11.53
CA LEU A 14 -11.09 17.02 10.75
C LEU A 14 -9.56 17.13 10.73
N GLU A 15 -9.01 18.32 10.45
CA GLU A 15 -7.57 18.58 10.46
C GLU A 15 -6.92 18.23 11.83
N GLY A 16 -7.60 18.54 12.94
CA GLY A 16 -7.18 18.10 14.27
C GLY A 16 -7.23 16.58 14.47
N ALA A 17 -8.31 15.92 14.01
CA ALA A 17 -8.46 14.46 14.14
C ALA A 17 -7.50 13.67 13.23
N SER A 18 -7.12 14.21 12.08
CA SER A 18 -6.07 13.64 11.23
C SER A 18 -4.71 13.72 11.92
N ARG A 19 -4.34 14.85 12.52
CA ARG A 19 -3.09 14.97 13.29
C ARG A 19 -3.05 14.09 14.55
N GLU A 20 -4.19 13.95 15.24
CA GLU A 20 -4.32 12.96 16.33
C GLU A 20 -4.04 11.54 15.80
N ALA A 21 -4.63 11.17 14.66
CA ALA A 21 -4.49 9.83 14.10
C ALA A 21 -3.09 9.55 13.53
N GLU A 22 -2.48 10.52 12.86
CA GLU A 22 -1.10 10.49 12.37
C GLU A 22 -0.11 10.24 13.53
N GLY A 23 -0.16 11.06 14.59
CA GLY A 23 0.68 10.86 15.78
C GLY A 23 0.35 9.59 16.58
N TYR A 24 -0.88 9.06 16.49
CA TYR A 24 -1.19 7.74 17.06
C TYR A 24 -0.60 6.60 16.21
N LEU A 25 -0.58 6.70 14.88
CA LEU A 25 0.05 5.69 14.01
C LEU A 25 1.57 5.65 14.20
N GLU A 26 2.23 6.82 14.30
CA GLU A 26 3.66 6.92 14.64
C GLU A 26 4.02 6.20 15.96
N LEU A 27 3.06 6.09 16.89
CA LEU A 27 3.20 5.41 18.19
C LEU A 27 2.67 3.97 18.20
N GLY A 28 2.24 3.40 17.05
CA GLY A 28 1.61 2.07 16.98
C GLY A 28 0.27 1.97 17.69
N MET A 29 -0.38 3.11 17.96
CA MET A 29 -1.67 3.23 18.66
C MET A 29 -2.85 3.25 17.67
N SER A 30 -2.84 2.33 16.71
CA SER A 30 -3.72 2.31 15.54
C SER A 30 -5.22 2.25 15.90
N ALA A 31 -5.59 1.68 17.05
CA ALA A 31 -6.96 1.70 17.57
C ALA A 31 -7.41 3.11 18.02
N GLN A 32 -6.52 3.89 18.65
CA GLN A 32 -6.76 5.29 19.01
C GLN A 32 -6.84 6.16 17.75
N ALA A 33 -5.97 5.94 16.76
CA ALA A 33 -6.01 6.61 15.46
C ALA A 33 -7.37 6.41 14.76
N LEU A 34 -7.81 5.16 14.65
CA LEU A 34 -9.12 4.80 14.09
C LEU A 34 -10.26 5.48 14.88
N GLY A 35 -10.17 5.51 16.21
CA GLY A 35 -11.16 6.16 17.09
C GLY A 35 -11.25 7.69 16.90
N SER A 36 -10.15 8.38 16.62
CA SER A 36 -10.17 9.83 16.32
C SER A 36 -10.81 10.15 14.97
N LEU A 37 -10.57 9.31 13.95
CA LEU A 37 -11.15 9.47 12.62
C LEU A 37 -12.63 9.06 12.58
N GLN A 38 -13.02 7.93 13.17
CA GLN A 38 -14.41 7.46 13.22
C GLN A 38 -15.35 8.49 13.86
N ARG A 39 -14.89 9.25 14.85
CA ARG A 39 -15.62 10.38 15.46
C ARG A 39 -15.93 11.55 14.50
N ARG A 40 -15.38 11.55 13.28
CA ARG A 40 -15.68 12.52 12.19
C ARG A 40 -16.61 11.94 11.11
N GLY A 41 -16.83 10.63 11.10
CA GLY A 41 -17.83 9.94 10.26
C GLY A 41 -17.71 10.28 8.77
N LYS A 42 -18.74 10.93 8.22
CA LYS A 42 -18.80 11.29 6.79
C LYS A 42 -17.72 12.29 6.36
N LEU A 43 -17.14 13.07 7.28
CA LEU A 43 -16.10 14.05 6.96
C LEU A 43 -14.80 13.37 6.49
N VAL A 44 -14.44 12.21 7.07
CA VAL A 44 -13.27 11.42 6.66
C VAL A 44 -13.37 11.04 5.18
N HIS A 45 -14.56 10.60 4.75
CA HIS A 45 -14.82 10.05 3.42
C HIS A 45 -14.86 11.11 2.30
N ALA A 46 -14.60 12.38 2.65
CA ALA A 46 -14.49 13.53 1.76
C ALA A 46 -13.08 14.14 1.72
N ASP A 47 -12.12 13.60 2.47
CA ASP A 47 -10.73 14.07 2.54
C ASP A 47 -9.77 12.92 2.27
N ALA A 48 -8.85 13.09 1.32
CA ALA A 48 -7.95 12.02 0.91
C ALA A 48 -7.02 11.57 2.05
N HIS A 49 -6.46 12.52 2.82
CA HIS A 49 -5.51 12.19 3.88
C HIS A 49 -6.18 11.50 5.07
N ALA A 50 -7.35 11.98 5.51
CA ALA A 50 -8.13 11.33 6.55
C ALA A 50 -8.56 9.90 6.12
N CYS A 51 -8.88 9.69 4.84
CA CYS A 51 -9.10 8.35 4.28
C CYS A 51 -7.84 7.48 4.31
N TYR A 52 -6.66 8.00 3.92
CA TYR A 52 -5.40 7.26 4.00
C TYR A 52 -5.10 6.82 5.44
N LEU A 53 -5.13 7.74 6.40
CA LEU A 53 -4.87 7.45 7.82
C LEU A 53 -5.88 6.45 8.41
N MET A 54 -7.16 6.50 8.01
CA MET A 54 -8.16 5.51 8.44
C MET A 54 -7.86 4.13 7.84
N GLY A 55 -7.34 4.11 6.62
CA GLY A 55 -6.83 2.93 5.94
C GLY A 55 -5.67 2.26 6.66
N GLU A 56 -4.62 3.04 6.96
CA GLU A 56 -3.46 2.57 7.70
C GLU A 56 -3.82 2.08 9.11
N ALA A 57 -4.72 2.78 9.80
CA ALA A 57 -5.23 2.35 11.10
C ALA A 57 -5.97 0.99 11.04
N PHE A 58 -6.68 0.68 9.95
CA PHE A 58 -7.20 -0.68 9.73
C PHE A 58 -6.11 -1.67 9.29
N ARG A 59 -5.12 -1.24 8.49
CA ARG A 59 -4.01 -2.08 7.99
C ARG A 59 -3.21 -2.68 9.14
N GLU A 60 -2.89 -1.87 10.15
CA GLU A 60 -2.09 -2.24 11.32
C GLU A 60 -2.86 -3.05 12.36
N LEU A 61 -4.19 -2.96 12.37
CA LEU A 61 -5.05 -3.81 13.18
C LEU A 61 -5.36 -5.16 12.48
N ASP A 62 -4.62 -5.52 11.44
CA ASP A 62 -4.83 -6.66 10.52
C ASP A 62 -6.24 -6.73 9.88
N ARG A 63 -6.99 -5.62 9.89
CA ARG A 63 -8.35 -5.51 9.34
C ARG A 63 -8.33 -5.16 7.85
N HIS A 64 -7.55 -5.92 7.09
CA HIS A 64 -7.18 -5.62 5.70
C HIS A 64 -8.39 -5.40 4.77
N SER A 65 -9.44 -6.23 4.90
CA SER A 65 -10.68 -6.11 4.12
C SER A 65 -11.47 -4.84 4.41
N GLU A 66 -11.35 -4.29 5.62
CA GLU A 66 -11.95 -3.00 5.98
C GLU A 66 -11.08 -1.84 5.48
N ALA A 67 -9.75 -1.95 5.60
CA ALA A 67 -8.77 -0.96 5.12
C ALA A 67 -8.95 -0.61 3.63
N VAL A 68 -9.31 -1.58 2.80
CA VAL A 68 -9.63 -1.41 1.37
C VAL A 68 -10.67 -0.31 1.11
N ILE A 69 -11.64 -0.08 2.01
CA ILE A 69 -12.71 0.90 1.80
C ILE A 69 -12.17 2.34 1.84
N PRO A 70 -11.57 2.83 2.95
CA PRO A 70 -11.02 4.17 2.99
C PRO A 70 -9.72 4.31 2.17
N LEU A 71 -8.89 3.27 2.00
CA LEU A 71 -7.71 3.35 1.11
C LEU A 71 -8.11 3.55 -0.36
N ARG A 72 -9.12 2.82 -0.85
CA ARG A 72 -9.65 3.08 -2.20
C ARG A 72 -10.24 4.48 -2.29
N ARG A 73 -10.95 4.92 -1.23
CA ARG A 73 -11.52 6.28 -1.20
C ARG A 73 -10.45 7.38 -1.18
N SER A 74 -9.30 7.14 -0.57
CA SER A 74 -8.13 8.04 -0.62
C SER A 74 -7.69 8.25 -2.06
N VAL A 75 -7.42 7.16 -2.80
CA VAL A 75 -6.91 7.23 -4.17
C VAL A 75 -7.98 7.61 -5.22
N GLU A 76 -9.27 7.53 -4.87
CA GLU A 76 -10.37 8.15 -5.62
C GLU A 76 -10.40 9.69 -5.47
N LEU A 77 -9.94 10.23 -4.33
CA LEU A 77 -9.98 11.66 -3.99
C LEU A 77 -8.69 12.39 -4.38
N ASP A 78 -7.55 11.84 -4.02
CA ASP A 78 -6.23 12.24 -4.53
C ASP A 78 -5.49 10.99 -5.03
N PRO A 79 -5.39 10.80 -6.35
CA PRO A 79 -4.68 9.67 -6.93
C PRO A 79 -3.15 9.85 -6.88
N THR A 80 -2.60 10.93 -6.33
CA THR A 80 -1.16 11.27 -6.42
C THR A 80 -0.26 10.43 -5.48
N PRO A 81 -0.54 10.28 -4.17
CA PRO A 81 0.38 9.64 -3.23
C PRO A 81 0.64 8.17 -3.56
N THR A 82 1.92 7.80 -3.66
CA THR A 82 2.35 6.42 -3.99
C THR A 82 2.06 5.46 -2.83
N GLU A 83 2.15 5.97 -1.61
CA GLU A 83 1.96 5.30 -0.33
C GLU A 83 0.52 4.76 -0.21
N ALA A 84 -0.48 5.56 -0.60
CA ALA A 84 -1.88 5.16 -0.60
C ALA A 84 -2.18 4.02 -1.58
N TRP A 85 -1.51 4.00 -2.75
CA TRP A 85 -1.61 2.90 -3.71
C TRP A 85 -0.88 1.63 -3.22
N LEU A 86 0.27 1.77 -2.58
CA LEU A 86 1.03 0.68 -1.96
C LEU A 86 0.23 0.02 -0.83
N ALA A 87 -0.29 0.83 0.11
CA ALA A 87 -1.16 0.37 1.20
C ALA A 87 -2.40 -0.36 0.68
N LEU A 88 -3.08 0.20 -0.33
CA LEU A 88 -4.24 -0.41 -0.96
C LEU A 88 -3.90 -1.77 -1.59
N GLY A 89 -2.78 -1.85 -2.33
CA GLY A 89 -2.31 -3.10 -2.92
C GLY A 89 -1.97 -4.17 -1.90
N TRP A 90 -1.30 -3.79 -0.80
CA TRP A 90 -0.98 -4.69 0.30
C TRP A 90 -2.25 -5.22 0.98
N CYS A 91 -3.24 -4.36 1.23
CA CYS A 91 -4.51 -4.76 1.82
C CYS A 91 -5.32 -5.68 0.89
N TYR A 92 -5.33 -5.43 -0.43
CA TYR A 92 -5.91 -6.35 -1.40
C TYR A 92 -5.21 -7.72 -1.41
N LYS A 93 -3.86 -7.77 -1.43
CA LYS A 93 -3.10 -9.02 -1.39
C LYS A 93 -3.42 -9.83 -0.14
N ARG A 94 -3.42 -9.18 1.03
CA ARG A 94 -3.80 -9.78 2.31
C ARG A 94 -5.26 -10.25 2.36
N SER A 95 -6.15 -9.63 1.58
CA SER A 95 -7.55 -10.02 1.43
C SER A 95 -7.79 -11.06 0.32
N GLY A 96 -6.74 -11.66 -0.26
CA GLY A 96 -6.83 -12.64 -1.35
C GLY A 96 -7.17 -12.08 -2.74
N ARG A 97 -7.24 -10.76 -2.88
CA ARG A 97 -7.67 -10.04 -4.08
C ARG A 97 -6.47 -9.65 -4.96
N LEU A 98 -5.85 -10.67 -5.58
CA LEU A 98 -4.55 -10.51 -6.22
C LEU A 98 -4.55 -9.61 -7.46
N ASP A 99 -5.61 -9.60 -8.29
CA ASP A 99 -5.66 -8.74 -9.48
C ASP A 99 -5.78 -7.25 -9.11
N GLU A 100 -6.57 -6.92 -8.10
CA GLU A 100 -6.67 -5.55 -7.59
C GLU A 100 -5.40 -5.14 -6.83
N ALA A 101 -4.71 -6.08 -6.18
CA ALA A 101 -3.40 -5.86 -5.59
C ALA A 101 -2.33 -5.55 -6.64
N ILE A 102 -2.29 -6.35 -7.72
CA ILE A 102 -1.43 -6.20 -8.88
C ILE A 102 -1.62 -4.82 -9.49
N TRP A 103 -2.86 -4.43 -9.87
CA TRP A 103 -3.04 -3.09 -10.42
C TRP A 103 -2.70 -2.02 -9.40
N SER A 104 -3.05 -2.15 -8.12
CA SER A 104 -2.73 -1.10 -7.14
C SER A 104 -1.22 -0.79 -7.11
N LEU A 105 -0.35 -1.80 -7.26
CA LEU A 105 1.09 -1.58 -7.43
C LEU A 105 1.50 -1.15 -8.85
N GLU A 106 0.86 -1.61 -9.93
CA GLU A 106 1.07 -1.03 -11.26
C GLU A 106 0.69 0.46 -11.28
N GLN A 107 -0.36 0.84 -10.54
CA GLN A 107 -0.85 2.19 -10.39
C GLN A 107 0.20 2.98 -9.58
N ALA A 108 0.71 2.47 -8.46
CA ALA A 108 1.82 3.04 -7.68
C ALA A 108 3.11 3.27 -8.50
N ILE A 109 3.58 2.26 -9.25
CA ILE A 109 4.81 2.31 -10.07
C ILE A 109 4.74 3.41 -11.13
N ARG A 110 3.54 3.78 -11.62
CA ARG A 110 3.40 4.91 -12.56
C ARG A 110 3.62 6.29 -11.91
N ARG A 111 3.65 6.40 -10.59
CA ARG A 111 4.08 7.61 -9.86
C ARG A 111 5.56 7.57 -9.48
N THR A 112 6.05 6.40 -9.03
CA THR A 112 7.47 6.23 -8.67
C THR A 112 8.14 5.09 -9.48
N PRO A 113 8.50 5.31 -10.77
CA PRO A 113 9.03 4.24 -11.65
C PRO A 113 10.45 3.74 -11.28
N GLY A 114 11.14 4.47 -10.42
CA GLY A 114 12.47 4.14 -9.89
C GLY A 114 12.46 3.39 -8.56
N ASP A 115 11.28 3.05 -8.02
CA ASP A 115 11.17 2.38 -6.72
C ASP A 115 11.44 0.86 -6.84
N ALA A 116 12.46 0.39 -6.12
CA ALA A 116 12.82 -1.03 -6.08
C ALA A 116 11.81 -1.87 -5.29
N LEU A 117 11.28 -1.35 -4.17
CA LEU A 117 10.32 -2.02 -3.29
C LEU A 117 8.97 -2.24 -3.99
N LEU A 118 8.49 -1.26 -4.77
CA LEU A 118 7.27 -1.44 -5.57
C LEU A 118 7.44 -2.52 -6.65
N ASN A 119 8.60 -2.57 -7.31
CA ASN A 119 8.88 -3.63 -8.30
C ASN A 119 9.06 -5.01 -7.62
N TYR A 120 9.66 -5.08 -6.43
CA TYR A 120 9.75 -6.30 -5.62
C TYR A 120 8.35 -6.80 -5.20
N ASN A 121 7.53 -5.94 -4.60
CA ASN A 121 6.18 -6.30 -4.14
C ASN A 121 5.29 -6.73 -5.31
N LEU A 122 5.36 -6.06 -6.47
CA LEU A 122 4.62 -6.48 -7.66
C LEU A 122 5.14 -7.81 -8.22
N ALA A 123 6.43 -8.12 -8.10
CA ALA A 123 6.96 -9.43 -8.44
C ALA A 123 6.40 -10.54 -7.54
N CYS A 124 6.30 -10.29 -6.22
CA CYS A 124 5.63 -11.18 -5.27
C CYS A 124 4.17 -11.43 -5.67
N TYR A 125 3.43 -10.39 -6.05
CA TYR A 125 2.00 -10.53 -6.35
C TYR A 125 1.77 -11.24 -7.70
N TYR A 126 2.60 -10.97 -8.72
CA TYR A 126 2.59 -11.75 -9.96
C TYR A 126 2.99 -13.22 -9.73
N SER A 127 3.92 -13.50 -8.82
CA SER A 127 4.32 -14.86 -8.45
C SER A 127 3.15 -15.65 -7.85
N LEU A 128 2.45 -15.06 -6.86
CA LEU A 128 1.23 -15.64 -6.28
C LEU A 128 0.10 -15.84 -7.31
N ALA A 129 0.01 -14.96 -8.31
CA ALA A 129 -0.96 -15.07 -9.40
C ALA A 129 -0.53 -16.01 -10.55
N GLY A 130 0.59 -16.74 -10.42
CA GLY A 130 1.11 -17.66 -11.46
C GLY A 130 1.61 -16.96 -12.73
N ARG A 131 1.83 -15.64 -12.69
CA ARG A 131 2.31 -14.83 -13.81
C ARG A 131 3.84 -14.80 -13.85
N ASN A 132 4.47 -15.98 -13.90
CA ASN A 132 5.93 -16.16 -13.75
C ASN A 132 6.77 -15.18 -14.55
N LEU A 133 6.48 -14.98 -15.85
CA LEU A 133 7.26 -14.08 -16.70
C LEU A 133 7.18 -12.61 -16.26
N ASP A 134 6.03 -12.17 -15.73
CA ASP A 134 5.87 -10.81 -15.22
C ASP A 134 6.55 -10.65 -13.85
N ALA A 135 6.47 -11.67 -12.99
CA ALA A 135 7.20 -11.74 -11.73
C ALA A 135 8.71 -11.62 -11.96
N LEU A 136 9.27 -12.40 -12.90
CA LEU A 136 10.69 -12.35 -13.25
C LEU A 136 11.13 -11.00 -13.81
N ARG A 137 10.33 -10.37 -14.68
CA ARG A 137 10.61 -9.02 -15.21
C ARG A 137 10.67 -7.98 -14.09
N ARG A 138 9.70 -8.02 -13.16
CA ARG A 138 9.64 -7.09 -12.03
C ARG A 138 10.72 -7.35 -11.00
N LEU A 139 11.03 -8.60 -10.71
CA LEU A 139 12.10 -8.96 -9.77
C LEU A 139 13.47 -8.56 -10.31
N LYS A 140 13.74 -8.77 -11.60
CA LYS A 140 14.95 -8.22 -12.24
C LYS A 140 14.97 -6.69 -12.13
N ARG A 141 13.86 -6.00 -12.40
CA ARG A 141 13.80 -4.53 -12.28
C ARG A 141 14.04 -4.05 -10.85
N ALA A 142 13.61 -4.79 -9.82
CA ALA A 142 13.95 -4.50 -8.43
C ALA A 142 15.47 -4.63 -8.21
N PHE A 143 16.09 -5.74 -8.66
CA PHE A 143 17.54 -5.96 -8.54
C PHE A 143 18.39 -4.96 -9.34
N ASP A 144 17.87 -4.45 -10.47
CA ASP A 144 18.49 -3.42 -11.31
C ASP A 144 18.43 -2.02 -10.68
N LEU A 145 17.58 -1.82 -9.67
CA LEU A 145 17.39 -0.57 -8.93
C LEU A 145 18.09 -0.62 -7.56
N ASP A 146 17.95 -1.74 -6.85
CA ASP A 146 18.69 -2.07 -5.62
C ASP A 146 18.95 -3.58 -5.55
N ALA A 147 20.23 -3.95 -5.53
CA ALA A 147 20.66 -5.34 -5.45
C ALA A 147 20.38 -5.98 -4.08
N SER A 148 20.09 -5.21 -3.02
CA SER A 148 19.82 -5.72 -1.67
C SER A 148 18.67 -6.72 -1.63
N PHE A 149 17.62 -6.48 -2.44
CA PHE A 149 16.43 -7.33 -2.56
C PHE A 149 16.75 -8.77 -2.97
N ARG A 150 17.91 -9.04 -3.58
CA ARG A 150 18.37 -10.42 -3.87
C ARG A 150 18.46 -11.29 -2.62
N SER A 151 18.83 -10.69 -1.49
CA SER A 151 18.91 -11.39 -0.19
C SER A 151 17.53 -11.76 0.36
N MET A 152 16.54 -10.86 0.20
CA MET A 152 15.18 -11.03 0.70
C MET A 152 14.45 -12.21 0.04
N VAL A 153 14.62 -12.39 -1.28
CA VAL A 153 13.91 -13.42 -2.05
C VAL A 153 14.10 -14.83 -1.48
N THR A 154 15.27 -15.14 -0.93
CA THR A 154 15.54 -16.47 -0.36
C THR A 154 14.55 -16.82 0.75
N GLY A 155 14.21 -15.86 1.62
CA GLY A 155 13.27 -16.04 2.74
C GLY A 155 11.79 -15.79 2.39
N GLU A 156 11.50 -15.15 1.25
CA GLU A 156 10.14 -14.69 0.90
C GLU A 156 9.22 -15.85 0.44
N PRO A 157 8.13 -16.17 1.17
CA PRO A 157 7.18 -17.20 0.78
C PRO A 157 6.36 -16.86 -0.48
N ASP A 158 6.17 -15.60 -0.83
CA ASP A 158 5.41 -15.23 -2.04
C ASP A 158 6.06 -15.76 -3.34
N PHE A 159 7.37 -16.06 -3.30
CA PHE A 159 8.12 -16.70 -4.39
C PHE A 159 8.15 -18.23 -4.34
N ALA A 160 7.40 -18.88 -3.45
CA ALA A 160 7.27 -20.34 -3.43
C ALA A 160 6.89 -20.96 -4.80
N PRO A 161 5.95 -20.39 -5.59
CA PRO A 161 5.62 -20.92 -6.92
C PRO A 161 6.76 -20.90 -7.96
N LEU A 162 7.82 -20.10 -7.74
CA LEU A 162 8.93 -19.93 -8.67
C LEU A 162 10.21 -20.68 -8.27
N ARG A 163 10.24 -21.36 -7.11
CA ARG A 163 11.49 -21.98 -6.60
C ARG A 163 12.08 -23.04 -7.52
N ASP A 164 11.25 -23.67 -8.36
CA ASP A 164 11.66 -24.68 -9.33
C ASP A 164 11.76 -24.16 -10.78
N ASP A 165 11.41 -22.89 -11.02
CA ASP A 165 11.55 -22.23 -12.32
C ASP A 165 13.05 -22.00 -12.64
N PRO A 166 13.58 -22.55 -13.75
CA PRO A 166 14.99 -22.39 -14.10
C PRO A 166 15.41 -20.94 -14.31
N ALA A 167 14.53 -20.09 -14.86
CA ALA A 167 14.82 -18.67 -15.09
C ALA A 167 14.82 -17.88 -13.77
N PHE A 168 13.99 -18.26 -12.80
CA PHE A 168 14.07 -17.73 -11.43
C PHE A 168 15.40 -18.07 -10.76
N ARG A 169 15.81 -19.34 -10.81
CA ARG A 169 17.10 -19.80 -10.27
C ARG A 169 18.29 -19.09 -10.94
N MET A 170 18.27 -18.91 -12.26
CA MET A 170 19.28 -18.15 -12.99
C MET A 170 19.30 -16.66 -12.62
N LEU A 171 18.14 -16.02 -12.46
CA LEU A 171 18.03 -14.60 -12.08
C LEU A 171 18.65 -14.33 -10.70
N LEU A 172 18.48 -15.26 -9.74
CA LEU A 172 19.12 -15.19 -8.43
C LEU A 172 20.63 -15.42 -8.50
N ALA A 173 21.07 -16.42 -9.27
CA ALA A 173 22.50 -16.77 -9.42
C ALA A 173 23.32 -15.73 -10.19
N ALA A 174 22.70 -14.91 -11.04
CA ALA A 174 23.37 -13.86 -11.80
C ALA A 174 23.82 -12.70 -10.88
N THR A 175 25.07 -12.75 -10.42
CA THR A 175 25.71 -11.68 -9.65
C THR A 175 25.70 -10.34 -10.39
N ALA A 176 25.54 -9.23 -9.68
CA ALA A 176 25.89 -7.93 -10.24
C ALA A 176 27.38 -7.93 -10.63
N SER A 177 27.69 -7.32 -11.78
CA SER A 177 29.05 -7.18 -12.34
C SER A 177 29.53 -5.74 -12.18
#